data_AF-T0ZCR5-F1
#
_entry.id   AF-T0ZCR5-F1
#
_cell.length_a   1.000
_cell.length_b   1.000
_cell.length_c   1.000
_cell.angle_alpha   90.00
_cell.angle_beta   90.00
_cell.angle_gamma   90.00
#
_symmetry.space_group_name_H-M   'P 1'
#
loop_
_entity.id
_entity.type
_entity.pdbx_description
1 polymer ?
#
loop_
_entity_poly.entity_id
_entity_poly.type
_entity_poly.pdbx_seq_one_letter_code
_entity_poly.pdbx_strand_id
1 'polypeptide(L)'
;TGATSLDYSSKQTELKANWEVKIAAEVTTYHEAPSAKRTRVVVALPDTQATQYQVGQHEVAASDLARQIRQSLENALTQSHRFTVLDQQDNADIDQEMAVIRSGQATVADTARLGQRLATDLIVVPTVVQFGYRPHVRHLIVSGRDLVWYTGGGQVDLRVVN
;
A
#
# COMPACT_ATOMS: atom_id res chain seq x y z
N THR A 1 -30.89 24.43 3.93
CA THR A 1 -32.10 25.16 3.51
C THR A 1 -31.74 26.62 3.33
N GLY A 2 -31.91 27.15 2.13
CA GLY A 2 -31.59 28.55 1.83
C GLY A 2 -31.49 28.76 0.32
N ALA A 3 -32.64 28.84 -0.35
CA ALA A 3 -32.71 29.21 -1.75
C ALA A 3 -32.92 30.72 -1.86
N THR A 4 -32.13 31.40 -2.68
CA THR A 4 -32.40 32.78 -3.08
C THR A 4 -32.49 32.80 -4.59
N SER A 5 -33.69 33.01 -5.10
CA SER A 5 -33.96 33.17 -6.54
C SER A 5 -33.88 34.66 -6.87
N LEU A 6 -33.11 35.02 -7.89
CA LEU A 6 -33.07 36.37 -8.47
C LEU A 6 -33.62 36.27 -9.89
N ASP A 7 -34.78 36.89 -10.09
CA ASP A 7 -35.52 36.95 -11.35
C ASP A 7 -35.07 38.19 -12.14
N TYR A 8 -34.64 38.00 -13.38
CA TYR A 8 -34.27 39.10 -14.27
C TYR A 8 -34.99 38.96 -15.62
N SER A 9 -35.95 39.86 -15.83
CA SER A 9 -36.62 40.12 -17.10
C SER A 9 -35.88 41.20 -17.89
N SER A 10 -35.60 40.98 -19.18
CA SER A 10 -35.51 42.12 -20.11
C SER A 10 -35.73 41.75 -21.58
N LYS A 11 -36.30 42.75 -22.27
CA LYS A 11 -36.84 42.79 -23.64
C LYS A 11 -35.76 42.68 -24.72
N GLN A 12 -36.12 42.05 -25.85
CA GLN A 12 -35.31 42.01 -27.07
C GLN A 12 -35.48 43.26 -27.93
N THR A 13 -34.36 43.81 -28.42
CA THR A 13 -34.28 44.68 -29.60
C THR A 13 -33.23 44.07 -30.54
N GLU A 14 -33.59 43.94 -31.82
CA GLU A 14 -32.87 43.17 -32.84
C GLU A 14 -31.60 43.84 -33.44
N LEU A 15 -30.79 42.95 -34.05
CA LEU A 15 -29.83 43.11 -35.17
C LEU A 15 -28.33 43.35 -34.89
N LYS A 16 -27.59 42.24 -34.76
CA LYS A 16 -26.39 41.88 -35.56
C LYS A 16 -26.15 40.37 -35.43
N ALA A 17 -25.75 39.72 -36.53
CA ALA A 17 -25.75 38.26 -36.69
C ALA A 17 -24.60 37.57 -35.92
N ASN A 18 -24.75 37.49 -34.61
CA ASN A 18 -23.93 36.69 -33.72
C ASN A 18 -24.85 36.16 -32.63
N TRP A 19 -25.07 34.84 -32.62
CA TRP A 19 -25.96 34.21 -31.68
C TRP A 19 -25.16 33.91 -30.41
N GLU A 20 -25.35 34.74 -29.39
CA GLU A 20 -24.81 34.51 -28.06
C GLU A 20 -25.85 33.72 -27.27
N VAL A 21 -25.55 32.46 -26.97
CA VAL A 21 -26.41 31.61 -26.13
C VAL A 21 -25.79 31.54 -24.74
N LYS A 22 -26.45 32.11 -23.74
CA LYS A 22 -26.07 31.98 -22.33
C LYS A 22 -26.82 30.80 -21.73
N ILE A 23 -26.10 29.71 -21.49
CA ILE A 23 -26.63 28.52 -20.80
C ILE A 23 -26.33 28.62 -19.30
N ALA A 24 -27.36 28.40 -18.48
CA ALA A 24 -27.20 28.16 -17.05
C ALA A 24 -27.05 26.65 -16.85
N ALA A 25 -25.88 26.21 -16.39
CA ALA A 25 -25.61 24.82 -16.05
C ALA A 25 -25.36 24.72 -14.54
N GLU A 26 -26.11 23.87 -13.87
CA GLU A 26 -25.87 23.52 -12.48
C GLU A 26 -24.81 22.43 -12.45
N VAL A 27 -23.54 22.84 -12.33
CA VAL A 27 -22.41 21.91 -12.22
C VAL A 27 -22.24 21.57 -10.75
N THR A 28 -22.54 20.33 -10.36
CA THR A 28 -22.23 19.85 -9.02
C THR A 28 -20.72 19.74 -8.87
N THR A 29 -20.11 20.70 -8.15
CA THR A 29 -18.68 20.68 -7.88
C THR A 29 -18.35 19.58 -6.88
N TYR A 30 -17.71 18.50 -7.36
CA TYR A 30 -17.19 17.44 -6.48
C TYR A 30 -16.13 18.04 -5.56
N HIS A 31 -16.41 18.04 -4.26
CA HIS A 31 -15.41 18.40 -3.25
C HIS A 31 -14.65 17.13 -2.90
N GLU A 32 -13.43 17.02 -3.41
CA GLU A 32 -12.51 15.93 -3.08
C GLU A 32 -12.37 15.78 -1.56
N ALA A 33 -12.53 14.56 -1.06
CA ALA A 33 -12.25 14.27 0.35
C ALA A 33 -10.78 14.61 0.67
N PRO A 34 -10.42 15.02 1.90
CA PRO A 34 -9.03 15.30 2.26
C PRO A 34 -8.06 14.13 1.99
N SER A 35 -8.58 12.90 1.91
CA SER A 35 -7.86 11.69 1.51
C SER A 35 -7.50 11.60 0.02
N ALA A 36 -8.19 12.34 -0.86
CA ALA A 36 -7.91 12.35 -2.30
C ALA A 36 -6.55 12.98 -2.64
N LYS A 37 -6.02 13.85 -1.76
CA LYS A 37 -4.66 14.42 -1.89
C LYS A 37 -3.57 13.52 -1.32
N ARG A 38 -3.89 12.39 -0.71
CA ARG A 38 -2.88 11.49 -0.13
C ARG A 38 -2.27 10.63 -1.23
N THR A 39 -0.96 10.45 -1.16
CA THR A 39 -0.23 9.54 -2.04
C THR A 39 -0.80 8.13 -1.90
N ARG A 40 -1.19 7.53 -3.02
CA ARG A 40 -1.68 6.15 -3.08
C ARG A 40 -0.49 5.21 -3.04
N VAL A 41 -0.56 4.20 -2.17
CA VAL A 41 0.51 3.24 -1.96
C VAL A 41 -0.02 1.82 -1.97
N VAL A 42 0.70 0.92 -2.61
CA VAL A 42 0.49 -0.53 -2.56
C VAL A 42 1.68 -1.18 -1.88
N VAL A 43 1.42 -2.16 -1.00
CA VAL A 43 2.47 -2.96 -0.36
C VAL A 43 2.49 -4.34 -1.00
N ALA A 44 3.62 -4.70 -1.62
CA ALA A 44 3.80 -6.03 -2.19
C ALA A 44 3.97 -7.08 -1.08
N LEU A 45 3.68 -8.34 -1.41
CA LEU A 45 4.06 -9.46 -0.53
C LEU A 45 5.58 -9.50 -0.36
N PRO A 46 6.08 -9.60 0.89
CA PRO A 46 7.50 -9.71 1.15
C PRO A 46 8.14 -10.88 0.41
N ASP A 47 9.29 -10.62 -0.20
CA ASP A 47 10.15 -11.70 -0.69
C ASP A 47 10.86 -12.38 0.49
N THR A 48 11.02 -13.70 0.42
CA THR A 48 11.53 -14.52 1.52
C THR A 48 12.62 -15.46 1.03
N GLN A 49 13.78 -15.43 1.69
CA GLN A 49 14.94 -16.26 1.32
C GLN A 49 14.82 -17.73 1.76
N ALA A 50 13.88 -18.04 2.65
CA ALA A 50 13.60 -19.40 3.13
C ALA A 50 12.10 -19.71 3.03
N THR A 51 11.76 -21.00 2.92
CA THR A 51 10.37 -21.48 2.92
C THR A 51 9.75 -21.56 4.32
N GLN A 52 10.61 -21.65 5.34
CA GLN A 52 10.22 -21.71 6.74
C GLN A 52 11.27 -21.04 7.62
N TYR A 53 10.82 -20.45 8.72
CA TYR A 53 11.68 -19.81 9.70
C TYR A 53 11.46 -20.43 11.08
N GLN A 54 12.57 -20.72 11.77
CA GLN A 54 12.51 -21.24 13.13
C GLN A 54 12.33 -20.10 14.13
N VAL A 55 11.22 -20.12 14.86
CA VAL A 55 10.85 -19.15 15.87
C VAL A 55 10.71 -19.86 17.22
N GLY A 56 11.81 -19.91 17.96
CA GLY A 56 11.88 -20.66 19.21
C GLY A 56 11.73 -22.16 18.95
N GLN A 57 10.66 -22.75 19.46
CA GLN A 57 10.34 -24.18 19.31
C GLN A 57 9.39 -24.48 18.14
N HIS A 58 8.95 -23.46 17.40
CA HIS A 58 7.99 -23.59 16.32
C HIS A 58 8.62 -23.23 14.97
N GLU A 59 8.16 -23.90 13.90
CA GLU A 59 8.43 -23.49 12.54
C GLU A 59 7.25 -22.66 12.03
N VAL A 60 7.56 -21.50 11.44
CA VAL A 60 6.58 -20.60 10.82
C VAL A 60 6.79 -20.63 9.32
N ALA A 61 5.72 -20.88 8.57
CA ALA A 61 5.75 -20.84 7.11
C ALA A 61 6.10 -19.42 6.65
N ALA A 62 7.02 -19.30 5.68
CA ALA A 62 7.45 -18.02 5.16
C ALA A 62 6.30 -17.20 4.54
N SER A 63 5.32 -17.89 3.95
CA SER A 63 4.12 -17.26 3.39
C SER A 63 3.25 -16.62 4.48
N ASP A 64 3.12 -17.25 5.64
CA ASP A 64 2.36 -16.72 6.78
C ASP A 64 3.06 -15.50 7.37
N LEU A 65 4.38 -15.60 7.55
CA LEU A 65 5.22 -14.48 7.99
C LEU A 65 5.12 -13.30 7.02
N ALA A 66 5.21 -13.56 5.71
CA ALA A 66 5.11 -12.54 4.68
C ALA A 66 3.76 -11.81 4.73
N ARG A 67 2.65 -12.55 4.91
CA ARG A 67 1.32 -11.93 5.06
C ARG A 67 1.22 -11.08 6.32
N GLN A 68 1.75 -11.54 7.44
CA GLN A 68 1.77 -10.77 8.69
C GLN A 68 2.59 -9.48 8.58
N ILE A 69 3.77 -9.54 7.94
CA ILE A 69 4.61 -8.35 7.70
C ILE A 69 3.88 -7.36 6.78
N ARG A 70 3.26 -7.85 5.68
CA ARG A 70 2.49 -7.00 4.77
C ARG A 70 1.37 -6.25 5.52
N GLN A 71 0.57 -6.99 6.29
CA GLN A 71 -0.53 -6.41 7.06
C GLN A 71 -0.04 -5.41 8.13
N SER A 72 1.09 -5.69 8.77
CA SER A 72 1.70 -4.75 9.72
C SER A 72 2.15 -3.45 9.03
N LEU A 73 2.75 -3.54 7.84
CA LEU A 73 3.14 -2.38 7.04
C LEU A 73 1.93 -1.58 6.56
N GLU A 74 0.90 -2.24 6.04
CA GLU A 74 -0.36 -1.59 5.62
C GLU A 74 -1.01 -0.83 6.78
N ASN A 75 -1.06 -1.44 7.97
CA ASN A 75 -1.58 -0.81 9.17
C ASN A 75 -0.75 0.41 9.59
N ALA A 76 0.58 0.31 9.56
CA ALA A 76 1.47 1.41 9.90
C ALA A 76 1.34 2.58 8.92
N LEU A 77 1.25 2.30 7.62
CA LEU A 77 1.04 3.31 6.58
C LEU A 77 -0.33 3.99 6.73
N THR A 78 -1.37 3.22 7.02
CA THR A 78 -2.72 3.75 7.28
C THR A 78 -2.73 4.64 8.52
N GLN A 79 -2.14 4.19 9.63
CA GLN A 79 -2.07 4.92 10.89
C GLN A 79 -1.25 6.21 10.78
N SER A 80 -0.32 6.30 9.82
CA SER A 80 0.42 7.54 9.57
C SER A 80 -0.48 8.69 9.07
N HIS A 81 -1.67 8.38 8.53
CA HIS A 81 -2.58 9.32 7.87
C HIS A 81 -1.96 10.09 6.69
N ARG A 82 -0.81 9.65 6.18
CA ARG A 82 -0.09 10.27 5.05
C ARG A 82 -0.39 9.61 3.71
N PHE A 83 -0.87 8.38 3.74
CA PHE A 83 -1.06 7.56 2.55
C PHE A 83 -2.50 7.05 2.44
N THR A 84 -2.93 6.78 1.22
CA THR A 84 -4.10 5.95 0.93
C THR A 84 -3.57 4.58 0.55
N VAL A 85 -3.68 3.62 1.47
CA VAL A 85 -3.23 2.24 1.23
C VAL A 85 -4.28 1.53 0.37
N LEU A 86 -3.88 1.03 -0.78
CA LEU A 86 -4.75 0.29 -1.69
C LEU A 86 -4.55 -1.21 -1.45
N ASP A 87 -5.63 -1.90 -1.10
CA ASP A 87 -5.64 -3.36 -0.97
C ASP A 87 -5.98 -3.98 -2.32
N GLN A 88 -4.95 -4.48 -3.00
CA GLN A 88 -5.08 -5.17 -4.30
C GLN A 88 -5.07 -6.67 -4.04
N GLN A 89 -6.05 -7.15 -3.27
CA GLN A 89 -6.31 -8.58 -3.12
C GLN A 89 -6.96 -9.11 -4.40
N ASP A 90 -6.38 -10.19 -4.93
CA ASP A 90 -7.02 -11.14 -5.84
C ASP A 90 -7.16 -10.76 -7.32
N ASN A 91 -6.14 -10.12 -7.90
CA ASN A 91 -5.95 -10.17 -9.35
C ASN A 91 -4.73 -11.04 -9.67
N ALA A 92 -4.98 -12.29 -10.06
CA ALA A 92 -3.91 -13.24 -10.42
C ALA A 92 -2.97 -12.69 -11.52
N ASP A 93 -3.51 -11.90 -12.45
CA ASP A 93 -2.75 -11.24 -13.51
C ASP A 93 -1.82 -10.13 -12.97
N ILE A 94 -2.20 -9.50 -11.85
CA ILE A 94 -1.41 -8.47 -11.18
C ILE A 94 -0.32 -9.12 -10.30
N ASP A 95 -0.62 -10.25 -9.66
CA ASP A 95 0.35 -10.97 -8.82
C ASP A 95 1.55 -11.48 -9.61
N GLN A 96 1.34 -11.95 -10.84
CA GLN A 96 2.41 -12.35 -11.74
C GLN A 96 3.30 -11.16 -12.12
N GLU A 97 2.70 -10.00 -12.41
CA GLU A 97 3.45 -8.80 -12.79
C GLU A 97 4.18 -8.19 -11.57
N MET A 98 3.59 -8.26 -10.38
CA MET A 98 4.25 -7.94 -9.11
C MET A 98 5.45 -8.85 -8.82
N ALA A 99 5.44 -10.12 -9.26
CA ALA A 99 6.57 -11.03 -9.08
C ALA A 99 7.83 -10.53 -9.82
N VAL A 100 7.67 -9.91 -10.99
CA VAL A 100 8.78 -9.33 -11.75
C VAL A 100 9.39 -8.12 -11.04
N ILE A 101 8.57 -7.30 -10.37
CA ILE A 101 9.09 -6.20 -9.53
C ILE A 101 9.78 -6.75 -8.29
N ARG A 102 9.21 -7.77 -7.65
CA ARG A 102 9.79 -8.43 -6.46
C ARG A 102 11.18 -9.00 -6.74
N SER A 103 11.37 -9.67 -7.88
CA SER A 103 12.66 -10.25 -8.26
C SER A 103 13.76 -9.21 -8.55
N GLY A 104 13.43 -7.92 -8.55
CA GLY A 104 14.36 -6.82 -8.84
C GLY A 104 14.74 -6.72 -10.31
N GLN A 105 14.06 -7.46 -11.20
CA GLN A 105 14.32 -7.47 -12.64
C GLN A 105 13.40 -6.53 -13.44
N ALA A 106 12.48 -5.85 -12.78
CA ALA A 106 11.56 -4.93 -13.44
C ALA A 106 12.26 -3.69 -13.99
N THR A 107 11.92 -3.34 -15.23
CA THR A 107 12.34 -2.06 -15.81
C THR A 107 11.48 -0.91 -15.27
N VAL A 108 11.95 0.33 -15.45
CA VAL A 108 11.16 1.53 -15.11
C VAL A 108 9.83 1.55 -15.87
N ALA A 109 9.82 1.08 -17.13
CA ALA A 109 8.60 1.00 -17.93
C ALA A 109 7.60 -0.02 -17.37
N ASP A 110 8.07 -1.15 -16.85
CA ASP A 110 7.21 -2.17 -16.25
C ASP A 110 6.60 -1.66 -14.93
N THR A 111 7.40 -0.94 -14.13
CA THR A 111 6.93 -0.33 -12.89
C THR A 111 5.87 0.73 -13.15
N ALA A 112 6.08 1.60 -14.13
CA ALA A 112 5.10 2.64 -14.50
C ALA A 112 3.78 2.06 -14.99
N ARG A 113 3.83 1.00 -15.82
CA ARG A 113 2.64 0.28 -16.29
C ARG A 113 1.88 -0.37 -15.13
N LEU A 114 2.60 -1.04 -14.23
CA LEU A 114 2.01 -1.65 -13.06
C LEU A 114 1.40 -0.59 -12.12
N GLY A 115 2.09 0.53 -11.90
CA GLY A 115 1.58 1.65 -11.11
C GLY A 115 0.27 2.21 -11.66
N GLN A 116 0.17 2.38 -12.98
CA GLN A 116 -1.06 2.79 -13.67
C GLN A 116 -2.19 1.76 -13.51
N ARG A 117 -1.90 0.46 -13.68
CA ARG A 117 -2.88 -0.63 -13.48
C ARG A 117 -3.38 -0.70 -12.03
N LEU A 118 -2.47 -0.50 -11.09
CA LEU A 118 -2.74 -0.50 -9.65
C LEU A 118 -3.38 0.80 -9.16
N ALA A 119 -3.50 1.81 -10.04
CA ALA A 119 -3.91 3.17 -9.70
C ALA A 119 -3.14 3.73 -8.49
N THR A 120 -1.85 3.39 -8.38
CA THR A 120 -0.98 3.75 -7.27
C THR A 120 0.12 4.70 -7.72
N ASP A 121 0.56 5.54 -6.79
CA ASP A 121 1.66 6.49 -7.01
C ASP A 121 2.99 5.90 -6.50
N LEU A 122 2.93 4.94 -5.57
CA LEU A 122 4.10 4.26 -4.99
C LEU A 122 3.83 2.77 -4.78
N ILE A 123 4.88 1.97 -4.91
CA ILE A 123 4.90 0.54 -4.58
C ILE A 123 5.99 0.29 -3.54
N VAL A 124 5.63 -0.31 -2.41
CA VAL A 124 6.58 -0.74 -1.38
C VAL A 124 6.85 -2.23 -1.55
N VAL A 125 8.11 -2.59 -1.71
CA VAL A 125 8.59 -3.97 -1.90
C VAL A 125 9.43 -4.38 -0.69
N PRO A 126 8.82 -5.05 0.30
CA PRO A 126 9.54 -5.59 1.45
C PRO A 126 10.33 -6.85 1.09
N THR A 127 11.47 -7.07 1.76
CA THR A 127 12.28 -8.30 1.66
C THR A 127 12.65 -8.76 3.05
N VAL A 128 12.36 -10.01 3.38
CA VAL A 128 12.77 -10.64 4.64
C VAL A 128 14.20 -11.16 4.47
N VAL A 129 15.16 -10.45 5.06
CA VAL A 129 16.59 -10.78 4.96
C VAL A 129 16.96 -11.88 5.94
N GLN A 130 16.49 -11.76 7.18
CA GLN A 130 16.74 -12.74 8.23
C GLN A 130 15.57 -12.75 9.20
N PHE A 131 15.13 -13.95 9.60
CA PHE A 131 14.15 -14.10 10.67
C PHE A 131 14.45 -15.39 11.41
N GLY A 132 14.80 -15.30 12.68
CA GLY A 132 15.09 -16.51 13.45
C GLY A 132 15.26 -16.24 14.93
N TYR A 133 14.70 -17.12 15.74
CA TYR A 133 14.87 -17.17 17.18
C TYR A 133 15.35 -18.55 17.57
N ARG A 134 16.60 -18.67 18.04
CA ARG A 134 17.17 -19.94 18.47
C ARG A 134 17.26 -20.00 20.00
N PRO A 135 16.73 -21.06 20.64
CA PRO A 135 16.93 -21.27 22.06
C PRO A 135 18.37 -21.76 22.32
N HIS A 136 19.00 -21.19 23.33
CA HIS A 136 20.26 -21.67 23.90
C HIS A 136 19.97 -22.27 25.27
N VAL A 137 20.21 -23.57 25.42
CA VAL A 137 20.07 -24.27 26.71
C VAL A 137 21.45 -24.42 27.33
N ARG A 138 21.66 -23.84 28.51
CA ARG A 138 22.87 -24.05 29.31
C ARG A 138 22.50 -24.82 30.57
N HIS A 139 23.00 -26.04 30.68
CA HIS A 139 22.83 -26.87 31.87
C HIS A 139 23.72 -26.34 33.00
N LEU A 140 23.13 -25.93 34.13
CA LEU A 140 23.88 -25.43 35.29
C LEU A 140 24.23 -26.60 36.22
N ILE A 141 25.50 -27.01 36.18
CA ILE A 141 26.03 -28.17 36.94
C ILE A 141 25.87 -27.98 38.47
N VAL A 142 25.90 -26.72 38.95
CA VAL A 142 25.85 -26.40 40.39
C VAL A 142 24.41 -26.34 40.93
N SER A 143 23.40 -26.13 40.08
CA SER A 143 21.99 -26.00 40.51
C SER A 143 21.06 -27.08 39.94
N GLY A 144 21.53 -27.94 39.03
CA GLY A 144 20.73 -28.99 38.39
C GLY A 144 19.61 -28.47 37.51
N ARG A 145 19.68 -27.20 37.05
CA ARG A 145 18.63 -26.55 36.25
C ARG A 145 19.12 -26.19 34.86
N ASP A 146 18.21 -26.28 33.88
CA ASP A 146 18.41 -25.73 32.55
C ASP A 146 18.15 -24.22 32.54
N LEU A 147 19.14 -23.45 32.06
CA LEU A 147 18.98 -22.04 31.77
C LEU A 147 18.76 -21.88 30.26
N VAL A 148 17.52 -21.58 29.88
CA VAL A 148 17.14 -21.33 28.48
C VAL A 148 17.15 -19.83 28.24
N TRP A 149 18.02 -19.36 27.35
CA TRP A 149 18.02 -17.97 26.88
C TRP A 149 17.81 -17.97 25.38
N TYR A 150 17.00 -17.03 24.89
CA TYR A 150 16.62 -16.93 23.49
C TYR A 150 17.47 -15.88 22.80
N THR A 151 18.21 -16.25 21.76
CA THR A 151 18.91 -15.29 20.92
C THR A 151 18.31 -15.35 19.52
N GLY A 152 17.84 -14.20 19.04
CA GLY A 152 17.13 -14.10 17.77
C GLY A 152 17.00 -12.67 17.30
N GLY A 153 16.68 -12.52 16.02
CA GLY A 153 16.52 -11.23 15.37
C GLY A 153 15.76 -11.36 14.06
N GLY A 154 15.10 -10.27 13.68
CA GLY A 154 14.44 -10.11 12.39
C GLY A 154 15.01 -8.89 11.67
N GLN A 155 15.28 -9.04 10.38
CA GLN A 155 15.66 -7.94 9.48
C GLN A 155 14.73 -7.96 8.26
N VAL A 156 14.11 -6.81 8.01
CA VAL A 156 13.25 -6.56 6.85
C VAL A 156 13.76 -5.30 6.15
N ASP A 157 14.08 -5.45 4.87
CA ASP A 157 14.51 -4.34 4.03
C ASP A 157 13.30 -3.85 3.22
N LEU A 158 13.18 -2.53 3.04
CA LEU A 158 12.07 -1.90 2.31
C LEU A 158 12.61 -1.16 1.10
N ARG A 159 12.17 -1.54 -0.10
CA ARG A 159 12.43 -0.80 -1.33
C ARG A 159 11.17 -0.08 -1.78
N VAL A 160 11.28 1.18 -2.18
CA VAL A 160 10.16 1.97 -2.71
C VAL A 160 10.39 2.24 -4.19
N VAL A 161 9.35 2.06 -5.00
CA VAL A 161 9.38 2.29 -6.44
C VAL A 161 8.21 3.19 -6.85
N ASN A 162 8.41 4.03 -7.87
CA ASN A 162 7.42 4.97 -8.40
C ASN A 162 7.23 4.80 -9.91
#